data_AF-A0AAU4XRN5-F1
#
_entry.id   AF-A0AAU4XRN5-F1
#
_cell.length_a   1.000
_cell.length_b   1.000
_cell.length_c   1.000
_cell.angle_alpha   90.00
_cell.angle_beta   90.00
_cell.angle_gamma   90.00
#
_symmetry.space_group_name_H-M   'P 1'
#
loop_
_entity.id
_entity.type
_entity.pdbx_description
1 polymer ?
#
loop_
_entity_poly.entity_id
_entity_poly.type
_entity_poly.pdbx_seq_one_letter_code
_entity_poly.pdbx_strand_id
1 'polypeptide(L)' 'MPTTTPQARTVLEWFPAGGLRGSWSAEEYAADQRVQGTDAQVVMDLGSDQFLVVTDTTE' A
#
# COMPACT_ATOMS: atom_id res chain seq x y z
N MET A 1 23.57 -6.18 1.21
CA MET A 1 22.38 -7.05 1.13
C MET A 1 21.28 -6.27 1.82
N PRO A 2 20.16 -5.90 1.18
CA PRO A 2 19.14 -5.11 1.86
C PRO A 2 18.54 -5.97 2.98
N THR A 3 18.86 -5.61 4.21
CA THR A 3 18.28 -6.21 5.41
C THR A 3 16.83 -5.72 5.47
N THR A 4 15.88 -6.51 4.98
CA THR A 4 14.46 -6.23 5.22
C THR A 4 14.19 -6.61 6.67
N THR A 5 14.42 -5.67 7.58
CA THR A 5 13.83 -5.71 8.91
C THR A 5 12.32 -5.89 8.73
N PRO A 6 11.65 -6.80 9.45
CA PRO A 6 10.20 -6.91 9.39
C PRO A 6 9.60 -5.66 10.02
N GLN A 7 9.51 -4.59 9.22
CA GLN A 7 8.77 -3.40 9.58
C GLN A 7 7.30 -3.79 9.69
N ALA A 8 6.70 -3.43 10.81
CA ALA A 8 5.29 -3.67 11.05
C ALA A 8 4.49 -2.81 10.05
N ARG A 9 3.93 -3.46 9.03
CA ARG A 9 3.05 -2.83 8.06
C ARG A 9 1.63 -2.85 8.54
N THR A 10 1.05 -1.66 8.66
CA THR A 10 -0.37 -1.50 8.96
C THR A 10 -1.11 -1.28 7.66
N VAL A 11 -2.12 -2.09 7.37
CA VAL A 11 -2.99 -1.87 6.20
C VAL A 11 -3.87 -0.66 6.48
N LEU A 12 -3.77 0.35 5.62
CA LEU A 12 -4.60 1.55 5.68
C LEU A 12 -5.91 1.35 4.90
N GLU A 13 -5.82 0.84 3.66
CA GLU A 13 -6.97 0.72 2.77
C GLU A 13 -6.78 -0.38 1.71
N TRP A 14 -7.87 -0.94 1.20
CA TRP A 14 -7.91 -2.08 0.28
C TRP A 14 -8.61 -1.68 -1.03
N PHE A 15 -8.02 -2.05 -2.16
CA PHE A 15 -8.52 -1.70 -3.50
C PHE A 15 -8.65 -2.95 -4.38
N PRO A 16 -9.79 -3.16 -5.05
CA PRO A 16 -9.96 -4.28 -5.97
C PRO A 16 -9.10 -4.11 -7.22
N ALA A 17 -8.36 -5.14 -7.63
CA ALA A 17 -7.55 -5.07 -8.85
C ALA A 17 -8.40 -5.01 -10.15
N GLY A 18 -9.65 -5.49 -10.09
CA GLY A 18 -10.55 -5.66 -11.23
C GLY A 18 -11.32 -4.43 -11.74
N GLY A 19 -10.93 -3.20 -11.39
CA GLY A 19 -11.60 -1.98 -11.87
C GLY A 19 -11.13 -1.51 -13.26
N LEU A 20 -11.97 -0.75 -13.99
CA LEU A 20 -11.63 -0.05 -15.26
C LEU A 20 -10.39 0.89 -15.18
N ARG A 21 -9.87 1.09 -13.96
CA ARG A 21 -8.72 1.91 -13.56
C ARG A 21 -7.93 1.25 -12.40
N GLY A 22 -7.79 -0.08 -12.38
CA GLY A 22 -7.22 -0.92 -11.30
C GLY A 22 -6.25 -0.26 -10.31
N SER A 23 -4.93 -0.37 -10.54
CA SER A 23 -3.88 0.06 -9.59
C SER A 23 -3.87 1.56 -9.27
N TRP A 24 -4.50 2.37 -10.12
CA TRP A 24 -4.48 3.84 -10.05
C TRP A 24 -5.04 4.37 -8.74
N SER A 25 -6.17 3.82 -8.25
CA SER A 25 -6.79 4.29 -7.00
C SER A 25 -5.91 4.00 -5.78
N ALA A 26 -5.20 2.86 -5.76
CA ALA A 26 -4.28 2.54 -4.69
C ALA A 26 -3.04 3.45 -4.73
N GLU A 27 -2.54 3.76 -5.94
CA GLU A 27 -1.41 4.65 -6.15
C GLU A 27 -1.73 6.11 -5.77
N GLU A 28 -2.91 6.62 -6.14
CA GLU A 28 -3.39 7.95 -5.71
C GLU A 28 -3.51 8.04 -4.20
N TYR A 29 -4.18 7.07 -3.57
CA TYR A 29 -4.33 7.07 -2.12
C TYR A 29 -2.96 7.00 -1.40
N ALA A 30 -2.04 6.15 -1.87
CA ALA A 30 -0.69 6.11 -1.32
C ALA A 30 0.06 7.44 -1.54
N ALA A 31 -0.14 8.12 -2.66
CA ALA A 31 0.46 9.43 -2.92
C ALA A 31 -0.10 10.51 -1.98
N ASP A 32 -1.42 10.56 -1.78
CA ASP A 32 -2.07 11.46 -0.81
C ASP A 32 -1.56 11.23 0.61
N GLN A 33 -1.45 9.97 1.03
CA GLN A 33 -0.90 9.63 2.35
C GLN A 33 0.57 10.09 2.50
N ARG A 34 1.39 9.95 1.45
CA ARG A 34 2.77 10.46 1.45
C ARG A 34 2.83 11.98 1.54
N VAL A 35 1.93 12.69 0.86
CA VAL A 35 1.81 14.16 0.97
C VAL A 35 1.44 14.58 2.39
N GLN A 36 0.64 13.77 3.10
CA GLN A 36 0.33 13.95 4.52
C GLN A 36 1.45 13.54 5.48
N GLY A 37 2.57 13.02 4.96
CA GLY A 37 3.73 12.58 5.75
C GLY A 37 3.66 11.14 6.27
N THR A 38 2.70 10.35 5.79
CA THR A 38 2.60 8.92 6.09
C THR A 38 3.36 8.13 5.03
N ASP A 39 4.31 7.28 5.43
CA ASP A 39 5.02 6.41 4.48
C ASP A 39 4.09 5.28 4.03
N ALA A 40 3.27 5.57 3.01
CA ALA A 40 2.33 4.64 2.43
C ALA A 40 2.91 3.96 1.19
N GLN A 41 2.65 2.67 1.03
CA GLN A 41 3.15 1.84 -0.06
C GLN A 41 2.02 0.97 -0.58
N VAL A 42 1.99 0.75 -1.89
CA VAL A 42 1.01 -0.15 -2.53
C VAL A 42 1.64 -1.53 -2.63
N VAL A 43 0.95 -2.54 -2.11
CA VAL A 43 1.32 -3.95 -2.18
C VAL A 43 0.20 -4.71 -2.87
N MET A 44 0.52 -5.51 -3.87
CA MET A 44 -0.47 -6.37 -4.51
C MET A 44 -0.59 -7.70 -3.76
N ASP A 45 -1.77 -7.98 -3.23
CA ASP A 45 -2.14 -9.29 -2.71
C ASP A 45 -2.56 -10.20 -3.87
N LEU A 46 -1.70 -11.16 -4.17
CA LEU A 46 -1.94 -12.15 -5.22
C LEU A 46 -2.99 -13.20 -4.84
N GLY A 47 -3.23 -13.41 -3.54
CA GLY A 47 -4.19 -14.41 -3.06
C GLY A 47 -5.64 -13.98 -3.26
N SER A 48 -5.91 -12.69 -3.10
CA SER A 48 -7.24 -12.10 -3.17
C SER A 48 -7.41 -11.14 -4.37
N ASP A 49 -6.40 -11.05 -5.25
CA ASP A 49 -6.36 -10.18 -6.43
C ASP A 49 -6.72 -8.71 -6.10
N GLN A 50 -6.02 -8.16 -5.11
CA GLN A 50 -6.31 -6.85 -4.54
C GLN A 50 -5.03 -6.05 -4.31
N PHE A 51 -5.11 -4.73 -4.40
CA PHE A 51 -4.05 -3.81 -3.98
C PHE A 51 -4.32 -3.34 -2.56
N LEU A 52 -3.33 -3.46 -1.70
CA LEU A 52 -3.34 -3.03 -0.31
C LEU A 52 -2.45 -1.80 -0.20
N VAL A 53 -2.98 -0.70 0.33
CA VAL A 53 -2.14 0.40 0.77
C VAL A 53 -1.75 0.16 2.21
N VAL A 54 -0.46 0.00 2.44
CA VAL A 54 0.13 -0.29 3.73
C VAL A 54 1.03 0.86 4.15
N THR A 55 1.07 1.18 5.43
CA THR A 55 2.04 2.13 5.96
C THR A 55 3.07 1.43 6.82
N ASP A 56 4.29 1.92 6.73
CA ASP A 56 5.37 1.48 7.59
C ASP A 56 5.28 2.20 8.94
N THR A 57 4.87 1.46 9.97
CA THR A 57 4.91 1.99 11.34
C THR A 57 6.31 1.72 11.86
N THR A 58 7.18 2.72 11.77
CA THR A 58 8.46 2.68 12.47
C THR A 58 8.15 2.90 13.96
N GLU A 59 8.14 1.83 14.75
CA GLU A 59 8.16 1.95 16.22
C GLU A 59 9.48 2.53 16.74
#